data_AF-A0AAV5NQX5-F1
#
_entry.id   AF-A0AAV5NQX5-F1
#
_cell.length_a   1.000
_cell.length_b   1.000
_cell.length_c   1.000
_cell.angle_alpha   90.00
_cell.angle_beta   90.00
_cell.angle_gamma   90.00
#
_symmetry.space_group_name_H-M   'P 1'
#
loop_
_entity.id
_entity.type
_entity.pdbx_description
1 polymer ?
#
loop_
_entity_poly.entity_id
_entity_poly.type
_entity_poly.pdbx_seq_one_letter_code
_entity_poly.pdbx_strand_id
1 'polypeptide(L)'
;MSHYELIDIATWAESVFPNERYCKNTLSHWAKTKQIFPPPVKVGRKWKCERDARFVGLTDTTQSDITDPLVERIFNHGSQT
;
A
#
# COMPACT_ATOMS: atom_id res chain seq x y z
N MET A 1 -11.33 14.10 19.07
CA MET A 1 -10.28 14.76 18.28
C MET A 1 -9.31 13.67 17.85
N SER A 2 -9.39 13.21 16.60
CA SER A 2 -8.40 12.30 16.03
C SER A 2 -7.09 13.09 15.91
N HIS A 3 -6.10 12.73 16.73
CA HIS A 3 -4.79 13.37 16.66
C HIS A 3 -4.08 12.89 15.40
N TYR A 4 -4.06 13.74 14.37
CA TYR A 4 -3.31 13.53 13.14
C TYR A 4 -1.81 13.73 13.42
N GLU A 5 -1.15 12.67 13.92
CA GLU A 5 0.27 12.68 14.22
C GLU A 5 1.04 11.86 13.18
N LEU A 6 1.89 12.55 12.40
CA LEU A 6 2.75 11.93 11.40
C LEU A 6 4.09 11.50 12.00
N ILE A 7 4.32 10.19 12.04
CA ILE A 7 5.55 9.58 12.51
C ILE A 7 6.38 9.03 11.34
N ASP A 8 7.69 8.83 11.54
CA ASP A 8 8.53 8.19 10.52
C ASP A 8 8.03 6.75 10.27
N ILE A 9 7.97 6.34 9.00
CA ILE A 9 7.45 5.00 8.60
C ILE A 9 8.21 3.84 9.28
N ALA A 10 9.48 4.06 9.63
CA ALA A 10 10.29 3.08 10.36
C ALA A 10 9.80 2.90 11.81
N THR A 11 9.52 4.00 12.51
CA THR A 11 8.96 3.98 13.86
C THR A 11 7.56 3.37 13.87
N TRP A 12 6.75 3.70 12.87
CA TRP A 12 5.45 3.05 12.68
C TRP A 12 5.60 1.54 12.48
N ALA A 13 6.51 1.10 11.60
CA ALA A 13 6.72 -0.33 11.34
C ALA A 13 7.17 -1.10 12.59
N GLU A 14 8.03 -0.51 13.42
CA GLU A 14 8.43 -1.11 14.71
C GLU A 14 7.24 -1.24 15.68
N SER A 15 6.28 -0.31 15.64
CA SER A 15 5.07 -0.42 16.48
C SER A 15 4.07 -1.46 15.97
N VAL A 16 3.96 -1.63 14.66
CA VAL A 16 3.02 -2.59 14.03
C VAL A 16 3.59 -4.01 14.03
N PHE A 17 4.91 -4.17 13.84
CA PHE A 17 5.60 -5.45 13.73
C PHE A 17 6.76 -5.53 14.74
N PRO A 18 6.48 -5.65 16.05
CA PRO A 18 7.51 -5.53 17.10
C PRO A 18 8.64 -6.57 17.04
N ASN A 19 8.40 -7.71 16.39
CA ASN A 19 9.37 -8.81 16.27
C ASN A 19 10.09 -8.82 14.91
N GLU A 20 9.81 -7.86 14.03
CA GLU A 20 10.33 -7.82 12.67
C GLU A 20 11.01 -6.48 12.39
N ARG A 21 12.07 -6.51 11.59
CA ARG A 21 12.76 -5.30 11.15
C ARG A 21 12.83 -5.24 9.64
N TYR A 22 12.19 -4.21 9.09
CA TYR A 22 12.14 -3.96 7.67
C TYR A 22 13.17 -2.92 7.25
N CYS A 23 13.85 -3.15 6.14
CA CYS A 23 14.82 -2.20 5.62
C CYS A 23 14.12 -1.00 4.96
N LYS A 24 14.86 0.10 4.78
CA LYS A 24 14.34 1.35 4.18
C LYS A 24 13.72 1.13 2.80
N ASN A 25 14.27 0.20 2.01
CA ASN A 25 13.75 -0.13 0.68
C ASN A 25 12.36 -0.76 0.75
N THR A 26 12.15 -1.73 1.66
CA THR A 26 10.84 -2.36 1.87
C THR A 26 9.80 -1.34 2.33
N LEU A 27 10.14 -0.51 3.31
CA LEU A 27 9.23 0.53 3.80
C LEU A 27 8.89 1.56 2.70
N SER A 28 9.87 1.94 1.89
CA SER A 28 9.65 2.83 0.74
C SER A 28 8.80 2.15 -0.34
N HIS A 29 8.94 0.85 -0.53
CA HIS A 29 8.13 0.08 -1.46
C HIS A 29 6.67 0.11 -1.00
N TRP A 30 6.39 -0.24 0.25
CA TRP A 30 5.04 -0.18 0.83
C TRP A 30 4.36 1.18 0.66
N ALA A 31 5.09 2.27 0.91
CA ALA A 31 4.57 3.62 0.71
C ALA A 31 4.24 3.91 -0.76
N LYS A 32 5.11 3.54 -1.70
CA LYS A 32 4.90 3.75 -3.14
C LYS A 32 3.75 2.93 -3.70
N THR A 33 3.61 1.68 -3.25
CA THR A 33 2.58 0.75 -3.70
C THR A 33 1.31 0.81 -2.86
N LYS A 34 1.14 1.85 -2.02
CA LYS A 34 -0.06 2.09 -1.20
C LYS A 34 -0.47 0.92 -0.29
N GLN A 35 0.51 0.18 0.23
CA GLN A 35 0.25 -0.95 1.14
C GLN A 35 0.00 -0.52 2.59
N ILE A 36 -0.11 0.79 2.85
CA ILE A 36 -0.37 1.38 4.17
C ILE A 36 -1.53 2.36 4.01
N PHE A 37 -2.50 2.30 4.94
CA PHE A 37 -3.66 3.17 4.94
C PHE A 37 -3.88 3.82 6.32
N PRO A 38 -4.08 5.15 6.43
CA PRO A 38 -4.05 6.13 5.34
C PRO A 38 -2.69 6.20 4.62
N PRO A 39 -2.66 6.63 3.34
CA PRO A 39 -1.46 6.56 2.52
C PRO A 39 -0.32 7.41 3.11
N PRO A 40 0.91 6.87 3.21
CA PRO A 40 2.05 7.63 3.70
C PRO A 40 2.36 8.85 2.83
N VAL A 41 2.83 9.92 3.47
CA VAL A 41 3.25 11.16 2.81
C VAL A 41 4.77 11.29 2.81
N LYS A 42 5.31 11.85 1.72
CA LYS A 42 6.74 12.10 1.61
C LYS A 42 7.08 13.49 2.15
N VAL A 43 7.85 13.53 3.23
CA VAL A 43 8.32 14.78 3.86
C VAL A 43 9.85 14.85 3.70
N GLY A 44 10.30 15.69 2.77
CA GLY A 44 11.70 15.75 2.37
C GLY A 44 12.20 14.42 1.81
N ARG A 45 13.22 13.82 2.45
CA ARG A 45 13.81 12.53 2.06
C ARG A 45 13.20 11.32 2.78
N LYS A 46 12.20 11.53 3.64
CA LYS A 46 11.60 10.49 4.48
C LYS A 46 10.13 10.27 4.17
N TRP A 47 9.67 9.04 4.38
CA TRP A 47 8.25 8.69 4.37
C TRP A 47 7.71 8.77 5.79
N LYS A 48 6.53 9.38 5.95
CA LYS A 48 5.79 9.47 7.20
C LYS A 48 4.39 8.93 7.02
N CYS A 49 3.84 8.30 8.04
CA CYS A 49 2.45 7.86 8.08
C CYS A 49 1.84 8.24 9.42
N GLU A 50 0.51 8.18 9.47
CA GLU A 50 -0.22 8.38 10.72
C GLU A 50 0.15 7.27 11.71
N ARG A 51 0.20 7.60 13.01
CA ARG A 51 0.54 6.62 14.05
C ARG A 51 -0.40 5.41 14.04
N ASP A 52 -1.67 5.64 13.76
CA ASP A 52 -2.74 4.63 13.69
C ASP A 52 -2.95 4.07 12.27
N ALA A 53 -2.06 4.37 11.33
CA ALA A 53 -2.09 3.75 10.02
C ALA A 53 -1.95 2.21 10.12
N ARG A 54 -2.57 1.49 9.19
CA ARG A 54 -2.55 0.02 9.13
C ARG A 54 -1.89 -0.47 7.86
N PHE A 55 -1.19 -1.59 7.95
CA PHE A 55 -0.72 -2.31 6.78
C PHE A 55 -1.90 -3.02 6.11
N VAL A 56 -2.17 -2.70 4.85
CA VAL A 56 -3.26 -3.29 4.05
C VAL A 56 -2.77 -4.29 3.01
N GLY A 57 -1.45 -4.44 2.86
CA GLY A 57 -0.86 -5.29 1.84
C GLY A 57 -1.06 -4.75 0.42
N LEU A 58 -0.72 -5.55 -0.58
CA LEU A 58 -1.02 -5.21 -1.98
C LEU A 58 -2.54 -5.20 -2.16
N THR A 59 -3.10 -4.01 -2.29
CA THR A 59 -4.48 -3.89 -2.77
C THR A 59 -4.45 -4.20 -4.26
N ASP A 60 -5.08 -5.29 -4.67
CA ASP A 60 -5.38 -5.57 -6.06
C ASP A 60 -6.16 -4.37 -6.61
N THR A 61 -5.46 -3.47 -7.30
CA THR A 61 -6.12 -2.48 -8.15
C THR A 61 -6.52 -3.22 -9.43
N THR A 62 -7.38 -4.24 -9.29
CA THR A 62 -7.92 -5.03 -10.41
C THR A 62 -9.19 -4.42 -10.97
N GLN A 63 -9.53 -3.20 -10.57
CA GLN A 63 -10.43 -2.35 -11.34
C GLN A 63 -9.60 -1.39 -12.19
N SER A 64 -8.84 -1.96 -13.13
CA SER A 64 -8.78 -1.29 -14.42
C SER A 64 -10.22 -1.23 -14.90
N ASP A 65 -10.76 -0.05 -15.17
CA ASP A 65 -11.92 0.08 -16.04
C ASP A 65 -11.48 -0.53 -17.38
N ILE A 66 -11.70 -1.83 -17.55
CA ILE A 66 -11.38 -2.55 -18.77
C ILE A 66 -12.39 -2.05 -19.80
N THR A 67 -12.01 -1.00 -20.52
CA THR A 67 -12.82 -0.40 -21.58
C THR A 67 -12.66 -1.13 -22.91
N ASP A 68 -11.67 -2.02 -23.01
CA ASP A 68 -11.42 -2.79 -24.21
C ASP A 68 -12.32 -4.03 -24.27
N PRO A 69 -13.28 -4.09 -25.22
CA PRO A 69 -14.21 -5.21 -25.37
C PRO A 69 -13.51 -6.53 -25.72
N LEU A 70 -12.29 -6.50 -26.30
CA LEU A 70 -11.53 -7.71 -26.57
C LEU A 70 -11.00 -8.34 -25.28
N VAL A 71 -10.54 -7.50 -24.36
CA VAL A 71 -10.03 -7.94 -23.05
C VAL A 71 -11.18 -8.50 -22.22
N GLU A 72 -12.33 -7.83 -22.20
CA GLU A 72 -13.55 -8.33 -21.53
C GLU A 72 -13.99 -9.71 -22.09
N ARG A 73 -13.97 -9.89 -23.42
CA ARG A 73 -14.31 -11.17 -24.05
C ARG A 73 -13.36 -12.31 -23.63
N ILE A 74 -12.06 -12.03 -23.49
CA ILE A 74 -11.09 -13.05 -23.07
C ILE A 74 -11.36 -13.50 -21.63
N PHE A 75 -11.65 -12.56 -20.73
CA PHE A 75 -12.00 -12.88 -19.35
C PHE A 75 -13.31 -13.67 -19.23
N ASN A 76 -14.34 -13.30 -20.02
CA ASN A 76 -15.68 -13.91 -19.91
C ASN A 76 -15.83 -15.25 -20.66
N HIS A 77 -15.07 -15.47 -21.74
CA HIS A 77 -15.21 -16.65 -22.61
C HIS A 77 -13.92 -17.48 -22.72
N GLY A 78 -13.03 -17.39 -21.72
CA GLY A 78 -11.77 -18.14 -21.70
C GLY A 78 -11.95 -19.62 -22.05
N SER A 79 -11.15 -20.08 -23.01
CA SER A 79 -11.19 -21.43 -23.59
C SER A 79 -11.15 -22.52 -22.52
N GLN A 80 -12.24 -23.29 -22.39
CA GLN A 80 -12.21 -24.57 -21.68
C GLN A 80 -11.59 -25.61 -22.61
N THR A 81 -10.31 -25.90 -22.43
CA THR A 81 -9.62 -27.05 -23.03
C THR A 81 -9.11 -27.95 -21.95
#